data_AF-A0A935LXB7-F1
#
_entry.id   AF-A0A935LXB7-F1
#
_cell.length_a   1.000
_cell.length_b   1.000
_cell.length_c   1.000
_cell.angle_alpha   90.00
_cell.angle_beta   90.00
_cell.angle_gamma   90.00
#
_symmetry.space_group_name_H-M   'P 1'
#
loop_
_entity.id
_entity.type
_entity.pdbx_description
1 polymer ?
#
loop_
_entity_poly.entity_id
_entity_poly.type
_entity_poly.pdbx_seq_one_letter_code
_entity_poly.pdbx_strand_id
1 'polypeptide(L)'
;MRTRNIIIANKKNKWSLIFYDRFYSEDTSGYIIKSQPIKTKIYKKSINKRKANELLLTFDAERIWSFDTDSLNIMERKINDSMSTFISMTHGVSHRFEFINKDGYRIVKCYNPEGYLEELPEIVLRQNFINCIEKFWKVTNSRKKYLR
;
A
#
# COMPACT_ATOMS: atom_id res chain seq x y z
N MET A 1 11.73 -1.24 13.40
CA MET A 1 10.45 -0.97 12.67
C MET A 1 9.58 -2.23 12.48
N ARG A 2 8.24 -2.12 12.47
CA ARG A 2 7.29 -3.22 12.13
C ARG A 2 6.47 -2.86 10.90
N THR A 3 6.43 -3.75 9.90
CA THR A 3 5.53 -3.62 8.75
C THR A 3 4.55 -4.79 8.74
N ARG A 4 3.24 -4.51 8.82
CA ARG A 4 2.21 -5.52 8.56
C ARG A 4 1.82 -5.46 7.09
N ASN A 5 2.00 -6.58 6.41
CA ASN A 5 1.53 -6.76 5.04
C ASN A 5 0.19 -7.51 5.09
N ILE A 6 -0.73 -7.14 4.21
CA ILE A 6 -2.05 -7.78 4.14
C ILE A 6 -2.35 -8.12 2.69
N ILE A 7 -2.64 -9.40 2.44
CA ILE A 7 -2.92 -9.96 1.12
C ILE A 7 -4.38 -10.40 1.08
N ILE A 8 -5.05 -10.17 -0.05
CA ILE A 8 -6.35 -10.76 -0.35
C ILE A 8 -6.13 -11.93 -1.30
N ALA A 9 -6.56 -13.10 -0.89
CA ALA A 9 -6.40 -14.33 -1.65
C ALA A 9 -7.76 -14.94 -1.97
N ASN A 10 -7.92 -15.40 -3.21
CA ASN A 10 -9.01 -16.29 -3.62
C ASN A 10 -8.43 -17.65 -4.02
N LYS A 11 -8.90 -18.72 -3.38
CA LYS A 11 -8.61 -20.09 -3.80
C LYS A 11 -9.92 -20.86 -3.90
N LYS A 12 -10.26 -21.35 -5.11
CA LYS A 12 -11.49 -22.13 -5.36
C LYS A 12 -12.75 -21.42 -4.81
N ASN A 13 -12.92 -20.13 -5.13
CA ASN A 13 -14.01 -19.28 -4.65
C ASN A 13 -14.06 -19.01 -3.14
N LYS A 14 -13.03 -19.42 -2.38
CA LYS A 14 -12.88 -19.08 -0.97
C LYS A 14 -11.96 -17.87 -0.85
N TRP A 15 -12.52 -16.76 -0.39
CA TRP A 15 -11.79 -15.54 -0.14
C TRP A 15 -11.19 -15.54 1.27
N SER A 16 -9.95 -15.09 1.38
CA SER A 16 -9.26 -14.95 2.66
C SER A 16 -8.34 -13.73 2.67
N LEU A 17 -8.18 -13.15 3.85
CA LEU A 17 -7.15 -12.19 4.17
C LEU A 17 -5.98 -12.94 4.79
N ILE A 18 -4.78 -12.69 4.30
CA ILE A 18 -3.53 -13.20 4.86
C ILE A 18 -2.77 -12.01 5.41
N PHE A 19 -2.40 -12.07 6.69
CA PHE A 19 -1.62 -11.04 7.36
C PHE A 19 -0.25 -11.61 7.68
N TYR A 20 0.80 -10.84 7.44
CA TYR A 20 2.10 -11.20 7.97
C TYR A 20 2.87 -9.98 8.46
N ASP A 21 3.47 -10.12 9.63
CA ASP A 21 4.31 -9.10 10.23
C ASP A 21 5.78 -9.35 9.81
N ARG A 22 6.45 -8.34 9.26
CA ARG A 22 7.91 -8.28 9.16
C ARG A 22 8.44 -7.37 10.25
N PHE A 23 9.43 -7.85 10.97
CA PHE A 23 10.16 -7.10 11.98
C PHE A 23 11.54 -6.75 11.44
N TYR A 24 11.94 -5.49 11.57
CA TYR A 24 13.27 -5.01 11.23
C TYR A 24 13.94 -4.53 12.53
N SER A 25 15.16 -5.00 12.80
CA SER A 25 16.01 -4.40 13.84
C SER A 25 16.72 -3.19 13.26
N GLU A 26 16.68 -2.08 13.99
CA GLU A 26 17.55 -0.92 13.75
C GLU A 26 18.79 -1.07 14.65
N ASP A 27 19.95 -0.71 14.11
CA ASP A 27 21.16 -0.49 14.90
C ASP A 27 21.12 0.91 15.51
N THR A 28 21.80 1.09 16.64
CA THR A 28 22.17 2.38 17.27
C THR A 28 22.63 3.50 16.32
N SER A 29 23.09 3.19 15.11
CA SER A 29 23.49 4.13 14.06
C SER A 29 22.36 4.60 13.13
N GLY A 30 21.11 4.15 13.35
CA GLY A 30 19.94 4.54 12.55
C GLY A 30 19.85 3.86 11.18
N TYR A 31 20.82 3.00 10.82
CA TYR A 31 20.77 2.20 9.60
C TYR A 31 19.95 0.92 9.83
N ILE A 32 19.04 0.62 8.89
CA ILE A 32 18.29 -0.64 8.87
C ILE A 32 19.27 -1.77 8.58
N ILE A 33 19.69 -2.50 9.61
CA ILE A 33 20.33 -3.79 9.40
C ILE A 33 19.30 -4.65 8.68
N LYS A 34 19.65 -5.19 7.50
CA LYS A 34 18.88 -6.26 6.83
C LYS A 34 18.99 -7.56 7.67
N SER A 35 18.59 -7.49 8.93
CA SER A 35 18.59 -8.61 9.86
C SER A 35 17.52 -9.57 9.40
N GLN A 36 17.91 -10.83 9.23
CA GLN A 36 17.07 -11.95 8.87
C GLN A 36 15.66 -11.84 9.47
N PRO A 37 14.59 -12.12 8.70
CA PRO A 37 13.22 -11.95 9.17
C PRO A 37 13.03 -12.71 10.49
N ILE A 38 12.88 -11.96 11.58
CA ILE A 38 12.60 -12.48 12.92
C ILE A 38 11.19 -13.07 12.85
N LYS A 39 11.10 -14.35 12.48
CA LYS A 39 9.91 -15.21 12.48
C LYS A 39 8.65 -14.52 11.94
N THR A 40 8.45 -14.59 10.62
CA THR A 40 7.21 -14.14 9.98
C THR A 40 6.00 -14.90 10.52
N LYS A 41 5.18 -14.25 11.35
CA LYS A 41 3.90 -14.80 11.78
C LYS A 41 2.86 -14.55 10.71
N ILE A 42 2.34 -15.63 10.11
CA ILE A 42 1.30 -15.57 9.09
C ILE A 42 -0.05 -15.88 9.76
N TYR A 43 -1.01 -14.97 9.60
CA TYR A 43 -2.39 -15.16 10.04
C TYR A 43 -3.30 -15.23 8.83
N LYS A 44 -4.29 -16.11 8.87
CA LYS A 44 -5.30 -16.21 7.81
C LYS A 44 -6.69 -16.02 8.40
N LYS A 45 -7.49 -15.15 7.78
CA LYS A 45 -8.88 -14.89 8.15
C LYS A 45 -9.76 -15.07 6.92
N SER A 46 -10.90 -15.75 7.05
CA SER A 46 -11.88 -15.78 5.96
C SER A 46 -12.51 -14.39 5.77
N ILE A 47 -12.81 -14.05 4.53
CA ILE A 47 -13.59 -12.85 4.20
C ILE A 47 -14.79 -13.26 3.35
N ASN A 48 -15.94 -12.64 3.62
CA ASN A 48 -17.15 -12.89 2.87
C ASN A 48 -16.99 -12.44 1.40
N LYS A 49 -17.49 -13.22 0.45
CA LYS A 49 -17.41 -12.93 -1.00
C LYS A 49 -17.98 -11.55 -1.36
N ARG A 50 -19.10 -11.12 -0.74
CA ARG A 50 -19.68 -9.79 -0.95
C ARG A 50 -18.70 -8.68 -0.59
N LYS A 51 -18.03 -8.81 0.56
CA LYS A 51 -17.03 -7.86 1.03
C LYS A 51 -15.78 -7.84 0.14
N ALA A 52 -15.34 -9.00 -0.32
CA ALA A 52 -14.23 -9.09 -1.27
C ALA A 52 -14.60 -8.43 -2.61
N ASN A 53 -15.78 -8.72 -3.15
CA ASN A 53 -16.28 -8.11 -4.38
C ASN A 53 -16.44 -6.59 -4.26
N GLU A 54 -16.97 -6.09 -3.14
CA GLU A 54 -17.08 -4.65 -2.88
C GLU A 54 -15.72 -3.95 -2.97
N LEU A 55 -14.67 -4.60 -2.46
CA LEU A 55 -13.32 -4.05 -2.54
C LEU A 55 -12.74 -4.11 -3.97
N LEU A 56 -12.96 -5.21 -4.69
CA LEU A 56 -12.52 -5.33 -6.08
C LEU A 56 -13.19 -4.27 -6.97
N LEU A 57 -14.49 -4.03 -6.78
CA LEU A 57 -15.20 -2.97 -7.48
C LEU A 57 -14.61 -1.59 -7.18
N THR A 58 -14.19 -1.33 -5.93
CA THR A 58 -13.46 -0.09 -5.62
C THR A 58 -12.10 -0.06 -6.32
N PHE A 59 -11.36 -1.16 -6.35
CA PHE A 59 -10.06 -1.22 -7.05
C PHE A 59 -10.20 -0.99 -8.56
N ASP A 60 -11.27 -1.52 -9.17
CA ASP A 60 -11.63 -1.26 -10.56
C ASP A 60 -11.95 0.22 -10.77
N ALA A 61 -12.82 0.79 -9.93
CA ALA A 61 -13.25 2.20 -10.03
C ALA A 61 -12.08 3.19 -9.86
N GLU A 62 -11.17 2.92 -8.92
CA GLU A 62 -9.99 3.74 -8.64
C GLU A 62 -8.84 3.47 -9.62
N ARG A 63 -9.01 2.50 -10.55
CA ARG A 63 -8.05 2.12 -11.59
C ARG A 63 -6.69 1.68 -11.04
N ILE A 64 -6.65 1.07 -9.84
CA ILE A 64 -5.40 0.63 -9.21
C ILE A 64 -4.62 -0.37 -10.07
N TRP A 65 -5.32 -1.13 -10.91
CA TRP A 65 -4.75 -2.06 -11.89
C TRP A 65 -4.01 -1.38 -13.03
N SER A 66 -4.15 -0.07 -13.19
CA SER A 66 -3.44 0.73 -14.19
C SER A 66 -2.33 1.57 -13.56
N PHE A 67 -2.17 1.53 -12.23
CA PHE A 67 -1.16 2.36 -11.57
C PHE A 67 0.24 1.90 -11.92
N ASP A 68 0.97 2.80 -12.53
CA ASP A 68 2.41 2.74 -12.59
C ASP A 68 2.99 3.29 -11.26
N THR A 69 3.99 2.59 -10.73
CA THR A 69 4.56 2.95 -9.42
C THR A 69 5.32 4.26 -9.52
N ASP A 70 5.97 4.55 -10.64
CA ASP A 70 6.74 5.79 -10.78
C ASP A 70 5.78 6.98 -10.87
N SER A 71 4.68 6.83 -11.62
CA SER A 71 3.61 7.82 -11.73
C SER A 71 2.93 8.17 -10.39
N LEU A 72 2.75 7.20 -9.49
CA LEU A 72 2.25 7.45 -8.13
C LEU A 72 3.21 8.27 -7.27
N ASN A 73 4.50 8.13 -7.55
CA ASN A 73 5.58 8.65 -6.73
C ASN A 73 6.35 9.78 -7.44
N ILE A 74 5.68 10.51 -8.35
CA ILE A 74 6.22 11.73 -8.95
C ILE A 74 6.47 12.76 -7.85
N MET A 75 7.70 13.23 -7.74
CA MET A 75 8.09 14.25 -6.75
C MET A 75 8.43 15.59 -7.39
N GLU A 76 8.29 15.69 -8.71
CA GLU A 76 8.51 16.90 -9.47
C GLU A 76 7.22 17.71 -9.53
N ARG A 77 7.28 18.97 -9.08
CA ARG A 77 6.23 19.97 -9.32
C ARG A 77 6.70 20.92 -10.40
N LYS A 78 5.94 21.03 -11.48
CA LYS A 78 6.15 22.11 -12.46
C LYS A 78 5.64 23.43 -11.89
N ILE A 79 6.50 24.45 -11.90
CA ILE A 79 6.15 25.83 -11.53
C ILE A 79 5.77 26.62 -12.79
N ASN A 80 6.51 26.41 -13.87
CA ASN A 80 6.21 26.91 -15.22
C ASN A 80 6.89 26.02 -16.28
N ASP A 81 6.75 26.36 -17.57
CA ASP A 81 7.27 25.57 -18.69
C ASP A 81 8.79 25.35 -18.68
N SER A 82 9.52 26.23 -17.99
CA SER A 82 10.99 26.23 -17.91
C SER A 82 11.54 25.87 -16.53
N MET A 83 10.68 25.70 -15.52
CA MET A 83 11.09 25.54 -14.13
C MET A 83 10.24 24.52 -13.40
N SER A 84 10.92 23.53 -12.82
CA SER A 84 10.34 22.58 -11.88
C SER A 84 11.11 22.58 -10.56
N THR A 85 10.43 22.15 -9.51
CA THR A 85 11.01 21.90 -8.19
C THR A 85 10.81 20.43 -7.83
N PHE A 86 11.75 19.88 -7.07
CA PHE A 86 11.70 18.49 -6.61
C PHE A 86 11.49 18.45 -5.10
N ILE A 87 10.52 17.65 -4.69
CA ILE A 87 10.30 17.35 -3.28
C ILE A 87 11.18 16.16 -2.90
N SER A 88 11.95 16.31 -1.83
CA SER A 88 12.78 15.22 -1.32
C SER A 88 11.92 14.18 -0.60
N MET A 89 12.06 12.91 -0.99
CA MET A 89 11.43 11.81 -0.26
C MET A 89 12.16 11.56 1.06
N THR A 90 11.59 12.04 2.15
CA THR A 90 12.10 11.83 3.51
C THR A 90 11.63 10.53 4.13
N HIS A 91 10.57 9.91 3.58
CA HIS A 91 9.94 8.70 4.12
C HIS A 91 10.03 7.51 3.17
N GLY A 92 10.30 6.32 3.72
CA GLY A 92 10.22 5.05 2.99
C GLY A 92 8.80 4.66 2.60
N VAL A 93 8.62 3.50 1.95
CA VAL A 93 7.30 3.02 1.51
C VAL A 93 6.36 2.89 2.71
N SER A 94 5.30 3.70 2.77
CA SER A 94 4.30 3.62 3.85
C SER A 94 3.22 2.59 3.54
N HIS A 95 2.85 2.45 2.27
CA HIS A 95 1.76 1.58 1.83
C HIS A 95 2.11 0.79 0.56
N ARG A 96 1.73 -0.49 0.55
CA ARG A 96 2.00 -1.43 -0.54
C ARG A 96 0.85 -2.42 -0.69
N PHE A 97 0.31 -2.51 -1.89
CA PHE A 97 -0.57 -3.59 -2.31
C PHE A 97 0.21 -4.63 -3.12
N GLU A 98 -0.06 -5.90 -2.83
CA GLU A 98 0.47 -7.04 -3.56
C GLU A 98 -0.71 -7.83 -4.13
N PHE A 99 -0.73 -7.99 -5.45
CA PHE A 99 -1.76 -8.71 -6.18
C PHE A 99 -1.14 -9.97 -6.79
N ILE A 100 -1.75 -11.12 -6.51
CA ILE A 100 -1.30 -12.41 -7.03
C ILE A 100 -2.51 -13.10 -7.66
N ASN A 101 -2.41 -13.43 -8.95
CA ASN A 101 -3.41 -14.23 -9.64
C ASN A 101 -2.72 -15.35 -10.44
N LYS A 102 -3.49 -16.12 -11.22
CA LYS A 102 -2.94 -17.19 -12.08
C LYS A 102 -2.06 -16.62 -13.21
N ASP A 103 -2.27 -15.36 -13.59
CA ASP A 103 -1.66 -14.71 -14.74
C ASP A 103 -0.38 -13.95 -14.35
N GLY A 104 -0.12 -13.76 -13.05
CA GLY A 104 1.10 -13.15 -12.57
C GLY A 104 1.01 -12.51 -11.18
N TYR A 105 2.00 -11.67 -10.91
CA TYR A 105 2.21 -10.97 -9.66
C TYR A 105 2.43 -9.48 -9.93
N ARG A 106 1.75 -8.60 -9.19
CA ARG A 106 1.89 -7.14 -9.30
C ARG A 106 2.03 -6.51 -7.93
N ILE A 107 2.93 -5.53 -7.83
CA ILE A 107 3.06 -4.67 -6.66
C ILE A 107 2.67 -3.25 -7.06
N VAL A 108 1.89 -2.59 -6.22
CA VAL A 108 1.66 -1.15 -6.30
C VAL A 108 2.04 -0.56 -4.94
N LYS A 109 2.97 0.39 -4.93
CA LYS A 109 3.48 1.00 -3.69
C LYS A 109 3.45 2.52 -3.80
N CYS A 110 3.12 3.19 -2.71
CA CYS A 110 3.17 4.64 -2.60
C CYS A 110 3.93 5.06 -1.35
N TYR A 111 4.82 6.03 -1.49
CA TYR A 111 5.48 6.69 -0.37
C TYR A 111 4.53 7.74 0.21
N ASN A 112 4.38 7.76 1.53
CA ASN A 112 3.57 8.71 2.32
C ASN A 112 2.42 9.40 1.54
N PRO A 113 1.42 8.64 1.03
CA PRO A 113 0.48 9.15 0.04
C PRO A 113 -0.32 10.35 0.57
N GLU A 114 -0.67 10.36 1.86
CA GLU A 114 -1.40 11.46 2.49
C GLU A 114 -0.56 12.75 2.51
N GLY A 115 0.67 12.70 3.04
CA GLY A 115 1.52 13.89 3.13
C GLY A 115 1.93 14.44 1.76
N TYR A 116 2.28 13.57 0.80
CA TYR A 116 2.62 14.03 -0.55
C TYR A 116 1.42 14.38 -1.42
N LEU A 117 0.19 14.06 -1.00
CA LEU A 117 -1.00 14.61 -1.64
C LEU A 117 -1.25 16.04 -1.17
N GLU A 118 -1.01 16.36 0.10
CA GLU A 118 -1.07 17.75 0.59
C GLU A 118 -0.04 18.63 -0.12
N GLU A 119 1.15 18.08 -0.38
CA GLU A 119 2.17 18.77 -1.16
C GLU A 119 1.82 18.78 -2.66
N LEU A 120 1.50 17.66 -3.30
CA LEU A 120 1.24 17.59 -4.74
C LEU A 120 -0.20 17.13 -5.03
N PRO A 121 -1.20 17.98 -4.77
CA PRO A 121 -2.62 17.62 -4.94
C PRO A 121 -2.99 17.34 -6.40
N GLU A 122 -2.21 17.85 -7.35
CA GLU A 122 -2.40 17.61 -8.79
C GLU A 122 -2.16 16.14 -9.19
N ILE A 123 -1.46 15.35 -8.36
CA ILE A 123 -1.24 13.93 -8.61
C ILE A 123 -2.44 13.13 -8.09
N VAL A 124 -3.52 13.15 -8.88
CA VAL A 124 -4.80 12.48 -8.56
C VAL A 124 -4.64 10.99 -8.26
N LEU A 125 -3.64 10.33 -8.85
CA LEU A 125 -3.34 8.92 -8.60
C LEU A 125 -3.11 8.62 -7.11
N ARG A 126 -2.58 9.57 -6.33
CA ARG A 126 -2.40 9.41 -4.88
C ARG A 126 -3.71 9.37 -4.14
N GLN A 127 -4.65 10.25 -4.49
CA GLN A 127 -5.98 10.24 -3.89
C GLN A 127 -6.70 8.92 -4.18
N ASN A 128 -6.63 8.42 -5.41
CA ASN A 128 -7.22 7.14 -5.76
C ASN A 128 -6.57 5.98 -4.96
N PHE A 129 -5.25 6.02 -4.77
CA PHE A 129 -4.53 5.05 -3.95
C PHE A 129 -4.97 5.10 -2.47
N ILE A 130 -5.15 6.30 -1.92
CA ILE A 130 -5.70 6.52 -0.56
C ILE A 130 -7.12 5.93 -0.47
N ASN A 131 -7.99 6.19 -1.44
CA ASN A 131 -9.35 5.63 -1.47
C ASN A 131 -9.34 4.09 -1.42
N CYS A 132 -8.43 3.46 -2.17
CA CYS A 132 -8.22 2.01 -2.09
C CYS A 132 -7.79 1.56 -0.69
N ILE A 133 -6.85 2.25 -0.05
CA ILE A 133 -6.39 1.98 1.33
C ILE A 133 -7.56 2.10 2.32
N GLU A 134 -8.30 3.19 2.27
CA GLU A 134 -9.40 3.45 3.19
C GLU A 134 -10.50 2.40 3.06
N LYS A 135 -10.88 2.09 1.82
CA LYS A 135 -11.86 1.03 1.54
C LYS A 135 -11.38 -0.32 2.04
N PHE A 136 -10.12 -0.64 1.78
CA PHE A 136 -9.50 -1.86 2.27
C PHE A 136 -9.62 -1.98 3.79
N TRP A 137 -9.25 -0.93 4.53
CA TRP A 137 -9.31 -0.95 6.01
C TRP A 137 -10.75 -1.06 6.52
N LYS A 138 -11.70 -0.38 5.87
CA LYS A 138 -13.13 -0.44 6.19
C LYS A 138 -13.69 -1.84 6.01
N VAL A 139 -13.42 -2.47 4.86
CA VAL A 139 -13.92 -3.82 4.53
C VAL A 139 -13.31 -4.88 5.46
N THR A 140 -12.02 -4.74 5.76
CA THR A 140 -11.27 -5.71 6.56
C THR A 140 -11.40 -5.49 8.08
N ASN A 141 -12.05 -4.40 8.53
CA ASN A 141 -12.13 -3.97 9.93
C ASN A 141 -10.76 -3.88 10.63
N SER A 142 -9.70 -3.57 9.88
CA SER A 142 -8.33 -3.71 10.38
C SER A 142 -7.69 -2.38 10.83
N ARG A 143 -8.39 -1.22 10.71
CA ARG A 143 -7.93 0.11 11.18
C ARG A 143 -7.82 0.21 12.71
N LYS A 144 -8.63 -0.54 13.48
CA LYS A 144 -8.78 -0.39 14.94
C LYS A 144 -7.60 -0.84 15.82
N LYS A 145 -6.46 -1.29 15.26
CA LYS A 145 -5.36 -1.87 16.04
C LYS A 145 -4.00 -1.16 15.93
N TYR A 146 -3.94 0.03 15.33
CA TYR A 146 -2.69 0.70 14.96
C TYR A 146 -2.52 2.13 15.50
N LEU A 147 -3.43 2.59 16.36
CA LEU A 147 -3.33 3.87 17.09
C LEU A 147 -3.18 3.66 18.61
N ARG A 148 -2.51 2.57 19.02
CA ARG A 148 -2.09 2.36 20.41
C ARG A 148 -0.67 1.83 20.43
#